data_AF-A0A8T5B1W1-F1
#
_entry.id   AF-A0A8T5B1W1-F1
#
_cell.length_a   1.000
_cell.length_b   1.000
_cell.length_c   1.000
_cell.angle_alpha   90.00
_cell.angle_beta   90.00
_cell.angle_gamma   90.00
#
_symmetry.space_group_name_H-M   'P 1'
#
loop_
_entity.id
_entity.type
_entity.pdbx_description
1 polymer ?
#
loop_
_entity_poly.entity_id
_entity_poly.type
_entity_poly.pdbx_seq_one_letter_code
_entity_poly.pdbx_strand_id
1 'polypeptide(L)' 'MPLRKKLVKFGTSRAVILPKHWLEFLEEKTGQRIEYVLLEVNNEIRVIPES' A
#
# COMPACT_ATOMS: atom_id res chain seq x y z
N MET A 1 -6.18 -10.87 9.47
CA MET A 1 -6.79 -10.05 10.54
C MET A 1 -6.95 -8.63 10.03
N PRO A 2 -8.14 -8.02 10.05
CA PRO A 2 -8.34 -6.66 9.53
C PRO A 2 -7.66 -5.63 10.44
N LEU A 3 -6.85 -4.75 9.85
CA LEU A 3 -6.15 -3.66 10.55
C LEU A 3 -6.85 -2.34 10.25
N ARG A 4 -7.36 -1.66 11.29
CA ARG A 4 -7.90 -0.31 11.14
C ARG A 4 -6.75 0.70 11.10
N LYS A 5 -6.60 1.40 9.97
CA LYS A 5 -5.64 2.51 9.80
C LYS A 5 -6.39 3.84 9.75
N LYS A 6 -5.81 4.89 10.35
CA LYS A 6 -6.32 6.26 10.23
C LYS A 6 -6.01 6.79 8.84
N LEU A 7 -7.01 7.37 8.18
CA LEU A 7 -6.79 8.14 6.95
C LEU A 7 -6.12 9.47 7.31
N VAL A 8 -5.05 9.81 6.60
CA VAL A 8 -4.35 11.09 6.76
C VAL A 8 -4.62 11.99 5.56
N LYS A 9 -4.58 13.31 5.77
CA LYS A 9 -4.67 14.29 4.69
C LYS A 9 -3.32 14.37 4.00
N PHE A 10 -3.31 14.24 2.67
CA PHE A 10 -2.11 14.41 1.85
C PHE A 10 -2.47 15.34 0.69
N GLY A 11 -2.06 16.60 0.78
CA GLY A 11 -2.49 17.64 -0.15
C GLY A 11 -4.01 17.77 -0.22
N THR A 12 -4.56 17.64 -1.43
CA THR A 12 -6.01 17.60 -1.72
C THR A 12 -6.65 16.22 -1.51
N SER A 13 -5.85 15.20 -1.21
CA SER A 13 -6.25 13.78 -1.17
C SER A 13 -6.28 13.20 0.26
N ARG A 14 -6.62 11.92 0.37
CA ARG A 14 -6.48 11.11 1.58
C ARG A 14 -5.55 9.94 1.29
N ALA A 15 -4.74 9.58 2.29
CA ALA A 15 -3.79 8.47 2.18
C ALA A 15 -3.97 7.47 3.33
N VAL A 16 -3.68 6.20 3.04
CA VAL A 16 -3.45 5.13 4.02
C VAL A 16 -1.94 4.95 4.14
N ILE A 17 -1.44 4.93 5.38
CA ILE A 17 0.00 4.72 5.62
C ILE A 17 0.30 3.22 5.73
N LEU A 18 1.09 2.72 4.79
CA LEU A 18 1.65 1.38 4.82
C LEU A 18 2.92 1.38 5.70
N PRO A 19 3.08 0.41 6.61
CA PRO A 19 4.33 0.25 7.34
C PRO A 19 5.50 -0.06 6.40
N LYS A 20 6.66 0.59 6.60
CA LYS A 20 7.86 0.38 5.79
C LYS A 20 8.26 -1.10 5.68
N HIS A 21 8.24 -1.82 6.80
CA HIS A 21 8.62 -3.23 6.87
C HIS A 21 7.74 -4.16 6.01
N TRP A 22 6.53 -3.74 5.61
CA TRP A 22 5.72 -4.53 4.67
C TRP A 22 6.28 -4.44 3.25
N LEU A 23 6.73 -3.25 2.84
CA LEU A 23 7.37 -3.05 1.56
C LEU A 23 8.72 -3.78 1.55
N GLU A 24 9.54 -3.59 2.59
CA GLU A 24 10.83 -4.28 2.74
C GLU A 24 10.68 -5.81 2.63
N PHE A 25 9.71 -6.40 3.34
CA PHE A 25 9.44 -7.84 3.25
C PHE A 25 9.07 -8.30 1.84
N LEU A 26 8.28 -7.51 1.11
CA LEU A 26 7.89 -7.84 -0.26
C LEU A 26 9.06 -7.68 -1.22
N GLU A 27 9.84 -6.61 -1.11
CA GLU A 27 11.04 -6.36 -1.91
C GLU A 27 12.09 -7.45 -1.69
N GLU A 28 12.32 -7.87 -0.44
CA GLU A 28 13.19 -9.00 -0.11
C GLU A 28 12.69 -10.32 -0.73
N LYS A 29 11.37 -10.52 -0.75
CA LYS A 29 10.75 -11.74 -1.28
C LYS A 29 10.74 -11.80 -2.81
N THR A 30 10.54 -10.68 -3.48
CA THR A 30 10.44 -10.61 -4.95
C THR A 30 11.77 -10.27 -5.61
N GLY A 31 12.73 -9.71 -4.86
CA GLY A 31 13.98 -9.17 -5.40
C GLY A 31 13.79 -7.89 -6.20
N GLN A 32 12.61 -7.26 -6.12
CA GLN A 32 12.24 -6.07 -6.91
C GLN A 32 11.85 -4.94 -5.98
N ARG A 33 12.31 -3.73 -6.30
CA ARG A 33 11.92 -2.51 -5.60
C ARG A 33 10.47 -2.16 -5.93
N ILE A 34 9.68 -1.81 -4.93
CA ILE A 34 8.28 -1.38 -5.12
C ILE A 34 8.27 0.14 -5.25
N GLU A 35 8.03 0.63 -6.46
CA GLU A 35 7.87 2.07 -6.72
C GLU A 35 6.40 2.49 -6.73
N TYR A 36 5.51 1.58 -7.15
CA TYR A 36 4.08 1.85 -7.31
C TYR A 36 3.23 0.71 -6.74
N VAL A 37 1.96 1.02 -6.50
CA VAL A 37 0.96 0.04 -6.08
C VAL A 37 -0.29 0.21 -6.92
N LEU A 38 -0.85 -0.91 -7.37
CA LEU A 38 -2.15 -0.93 -8.04
C LEU A 38 -3.26 -0.74 -7.00
N LEU A 39 -4.20 0.14 -7.35
CA LEU A 39 -5.39 0.45 -6.58
C LEU A 39 -6.62 0.09 -7.42
N GLU A 40 -7.30 -0.99 -7.05
CA GLU A 40 -8.59 -1.35 -7.64
C GLU A 40 -9.73 -0.89 -6.73
N VAL A 41 -10.73 -0.23 -7.30
CA VAL A 41 -11.90 0.28 -6.57
C VAL A 41 -13.12 -0.52 -7.00
N ASN A 42 -13.36 -1.65 -6.32
CA ASN A 42 -14.49 -2.55 -6.59
C ASN A 42 -15.19 -2.92 -5.29
N ASN A 43 -15.97 -2.00 -4.70
CA ASN A 43 -16.55 -2.10 -3.33
C ASN A 43 -15.55 -2.29 -2.16
N GLU A 44 -14.33 -2.74 -2.45
CA GLU A 44 -13.18 -2.81 -1.59
C GLU A 44 -11.96 -2.19 -2.30
N ILE A 45 -11.05 -1.63 -1.51
CA ILE A 45 -9.77 -1.11 -2.02
C ILE A 45 -8.74 -2.21 -1.84
N ARG A 46 -8.24 -2.77 -2.94
CA ARG A 46 -7.10 -3.69 -2.95
C ARG A 46 -5.84 -2.91 -3.29
N VAL A 47 -4.78 -3.15 -2.51
CA VAL A 47 -3.45 -2.60 -2.74
C VAL A 47 -2.53 -3.76 -3.06
N ILE A 48 -2.04 -3.80 -4.29
CA ILE A 48 -1.16 -4.87 -4.78
C ILE A 48 0.16 -4.24 -5.23
N PRO A 49 1.32 -4.80 -4.87
CA PRO A 49 2.61 -4.34 -5.40
C PRO A 49 2.61 -4.36 -6.93
N GLU A 50 3.16 -3.32 -7.56
CA GLU A 50 3.39 -3.26 -9.01
C GLU A 50 4.87 -3.04 -9.28
N SER A 51 5.42 -3.87 -10.18
CA SER A 51 6.84 -3.95 -10.54
C SER A 51 7.14 -3.22 -11.84
#